data_AF-A0AAJ1F0I0-F1
#
_entry.id   AF-A0AAJ1F0I0-F1
#
_cell.length_a   1.000
_cell.length_b   1.000
_cell.length_c   1.000
_cell.angle_alpha   90.00
_cell.angle_beta   90.00
_cell.angle_gamma   90.00
#
_symmetry.space_group_name_H-M   'P 1'
#
loop_
_entity.id
_entity.type
_entity.pdbx_description
1 polymer ?
#
loop_
_entity_poly.entity_id
_entity_poly.type
_entity_poly.pdbx_seq_one_letter_code
_entity_poly.pdbx_strand_id
1 'polypeptide(L)'
;MNKIKASLLATDLAPWRKKGIFVATVLLSLFPFVISYQAALPEWQQGLWQLRHFLAIAAIQALAQVSIGWYLLKKPLPNYVVGGFLVMLLSFQLTYGITVVLLSVMEQAPVQP
;
A
#
# COMPACT_ATOMS: atom_id res chain seq x y z
N MET A 1 10.87 -34.02 -2.59
CA MET A 1 10.29 -32.77 -2.07
C MET A 1 9.81 -31.93 -3.27
N ASN A 2 8.55 -31.48 -3.31
CA ASN A 2 8.00 -30.77 -4.48
C ASN A 2 8.80 -29.49 -4.81
N LYS A 3 9.09 -29.25 -6.09
CA LYS A 3 9.87 -28.09 -6.58
C LYS A 3 9.30 -26.75 -6.09
N ILE A 4 7.98 -26.63 -6.04
CA ILE A 4 7.28 -25.43 -5.56
C ILE A 4 7.60 -25.15 -4.09
N LYS A 5 7.47 -26.17 -3.23
CA LYS A 5 7.76 -26.04 -1.79
C LYS A 5 9.22 -25.63 -1.55
N ALA A 6 10.15 -26.20 -2.30
CA ALA A 6 11.56 -25.81 -2.22
C ALA A 6 11.78 -24.34 -2.61
N SER A 7 11.14 -23.87 -3.68
CA SER A 7 11.24 -22.47 -4.12
C SER A 7 10.64 -21.46 -3.13
N LEU A 8 9.56 -21.84 -2.45
CA LEU A 8 8.88 -20.99 -1.47
C LEU A 8 9.69 -20.83 -0.18
N LEU A 9 10.36 -21.90 0.25
CA LEU A 9 11.20 -21.93 1.45
C LEU A 9 12.61 -21.37 1.21
N ALA A 10 13.01 -21.16 -0.04
CA ALA A 10 14.31 -20.61 -0.39
C ALA A 10 14.45 -19.16 0.12
N THR A 11 15.64 -18.80 0.58
CA THR A 11 15.99 -17.50 1.19
C THR A 11 17.02 -16.71 0.37
N ASP A 12 17.36 -17.22 -0.81
CA ASP A 12 18.43 -16.79 -1.71
C ASP A 12 18.01 -15.68 -2.67
N LEU A 13 17.01 -14.86 -2.29
CA LEU A 13 16.55 -13.76 -3.12
C LEU A 13 17.70 -12.77 -3.38
N ALA A 14 18.02 -12.57 -4.66
CA ALA A 14 19.14 -11.74 -5.09
C ALA A 14 19.09 -10.32 -4.48
N PRO A 15 20.22 -9.74 -4.05
CA PRO A 15 20.25 -8.44 -3.37
C PRO A 15 19.62 -7.30 -4.17
N TRP A 16 19.76 -7.29 -5.50
CA TRP A 16 19.16 -6.28 -6.36
C TRP A 16 17.63 -6.37 -6.39
N ARG A 17 17.05 -7.58 -6.31
CA ARG A 17 15.60 -7.78 -6.22
C ARG A 17 15.05 -7.25 -4.91
N LYS A 18 15.76 -7.47 -3.79
CA LYS A 18 15.41 -6.90 -2.48
C LYS A 18 15.40 -5.37 -2.51
N LYS A 19 16.42 -4.76 -3.13
CA LYS A 19 16.49 -3.31 -3.33
C LYS A 19 15.32 -2.82 -4.17
N GLY A 20 15.00 -3.49 -5.27
CA GLY A 20 13.86 -3.16 -6.13
C GLY A 20 12.52 -3.23 -5.39
N ILE A 21 12.29 -4.30 -4.62
CA ILE A 21 11.09 -4.46 -3.79
C ILE A 21 10.98 -3.34 -2.76
N PHE A 22 12.09 -2.98 -2.10
CA PHE A 22 12.11 -1.89 -1.12
C PHE A 22 11.78 -0.53 -1.76
N VAL A 23 12.41 -0.20 -2.90
CA VAL A 23 12.11 1.05 -3.62
C VAL A 23 10.66 1.09 -4.08
N ALA A 24 10.15 0.00 -4.66
CA ALA A 24 8.75 -0.10 -5.05
C ALA A 24 7.80 0.07 -3.86
N THR A 25 8.14 -0.50 -2.70
CA THR A 25 7.39 -0.34 -1.45
C THR A 25 7.32 1.12 -1.02
N VAL A 26 8.45 1.84 -1.03
CA VAL A 26 8.49 3.27 -0.69
C VAL A 26 7.62 4.07 -1.65
N LEU A 27 7.75 3.85 -2.95
CA LEU A 27 6.95 4.57 -3.96
C LEU A 27 5.45 4.28 -3.81
N LEU A 28 5.08 3.01 -3.63
CA LEU A 28 3.67 2.62 -3.44
C LEU A 28 3.11 3.12 -2.10
N SER A 29 3.94 3.28 -1.06
CA SER A 29 3.47 3.84 0.22
C SER A 29 3.03 5.31 0.11
N LEU A 30 3.43 6.02 -0.94
CA LEU A 30 3.01 7.40 -1.21
C LEU A 30 1.66 7.47 -1.95
N PHE A 31 1.26 6.39 -2.63
CA PHE A 31 0.04 6.35 -3.43
C PHE A 31 -1.24 6.78 -2.67
N PRO A 32 -1.49 6.32 -1.43
CA PRO A 32 -2.68 6.73 -0.66
C PRO A 32 -2.79 8.24 -0.46
N PHE A 33 -1.65 8.92 -0.31
CA PHE A 33 -1.62 10.38 -0.13
C PHE A 33 -1.93 11.11 -1.42
N VAL A 34 -1.41 10.62 -2.55
CA VAL A 34 -1.66 11.21 -3.88
C VAL A 34 -3.14 11.11 -4.24
N ILE A 35 -3.76 9.93 -4.03
CA ILE A 35 -5.18 9.74 -4.34
C ILE A 35 -6.06 10.57 -3.40
N SER A 36 -5.78 10.57 -2.09
CA SER A 36 -6.52 11.41 -1.13
C SER A 36 -6.38 12.91 -1.41
N TYR A 37 -5.22 13.36 -1.89
CA TYR A 37 -5.01 14.74 -2.34
C TYR A 37 -5.90 15.07 -3.53
N GLN A 38 -5.89 14.24 -4.58
CA GLN A 38 -6.70 14.46 -5.78
C GLN A 38 -8.20 14.44 -5.46
N ALA A 39 -8.63 13.53 -4.58
CA ALA A 39 -9.99 13.44 -4.09
C ALA A 39 -10.46 14.69 -3.35
N ALA A 40 -9.56 15.39 -2.66
CA ALA A 40 -9.88 16.59 -1.89
C ALA A 40 -9.84 17.90 -2.71
N LEU A 41 -9.34 17.90 -3.95
CA LEU A 41 -9.19 19.13 -4.74
C LEU A 41 -10.48 19.94 -5.00
N PRO A 42 -11.67 19.34 -5.20
CA PRO A 42 -12.90 20.11 -5.46
C PRO A 42 -13.26 21.07 -4.32
N GLU A 43 -13.15 20.60 -3.07
CA GLU A 43 -13.36 21.39 -1.86
C GLU A 43 -12.37 20.96 -0.76
N TRP A 44 -11.19 21.57 -0.78
CA TRP A 44 -10.04 21.14 0.04
C TRP A 44 -10.35 21.03 1.54
N GLN A 45 -11.08 21.98 2.11
CA GLN A 45 -11.34 22.03 3.54
C GLN A 45 -12.30 20.92 4.00
N GLN A 46 -13.39 20.70 3.26
CA GLN A 46 -14.36 19.64 3.54
C GLN A 46 -13.78 18.25 3.20
N GLY A 47 -13.13 18.11 2.05
CA GLY A 47 -12.52 16.86 1.59
C GLY A 47 -11.43 16.37 2.54
N LEU A 48 -10.54 17.25 3.02
CA LEU A 48 -9.54 16.85 4.02
C LEU A 48 -10.14 16.47 5.36
N TRP A 49 -11.17 17.19 5.82
CA TRP A 49 -11.83 16.88 7.09
C TRP A 49 -12.48 15.49 7.05
N GLN A 50 -13.08 15.13 5.92
CA GLN A 50 -13.66 13.81 5.70
C GLN A 50 -12.57 12.71 5.60
N LEU A 51 -11.51 12.98 4.83
CA LEU A 51 -10.44 12.01 4.58
C LEU A 51 -9.41 11.90 5.73
N ARG A 52 -9.47 12.74 6.77
CA ARG A 52 -8.47 12.77 7.86
C ARG A 52 -8.17 11.41 8.49
N HIS A 53 -9.19 10.58 8.69
CA HIS A 53 -9.01 9.25 9.28
C HIS A 53 -8.32 8.31 8.30
N PHE A 54 -8.68 8.39 7.02
CA PHE A 54 -8.01 7.65 5.95
C PHE A 54 -6.56 8.11 5.76
N LEU A 55 -6.27 9.40 5.89
CA LEU A 55 -4.90 9.93 5.86
C LEU A 55 -4.09 9.42 7.06
N ALA A 56 -4.67 9.36 8.25
CA ALA A 56 -4.01 8.78 9.43
C ALA A 56 -3.71 7.28 9.24
N ILE A 57 -4.68 6.51 8.72
CA ILE A 57 -4.49 5.09 8.40
C ILE A 57 -3.39 4.91 7.35
N ALA A 58 -3.40 5.73 6.29
CA ALA A 58 -2.38 5.72 5.26
C ALA A 58 -0.98 6.00 5.81
N ALA A 59 -0.84 6.95 6.74
CA ALA A 59 0.43 7.25 7.39
C ALA A 59 0.96 6.08 8.22
N ILE A 60 0.11 5.47 9.05
CA ILE A 60 0.50 4.29 9.84
C ILE A 60 0.89 3.13 8.91
N GLN A 61 0.13 2.91 7.85
CA GLN A 61 0.43 1.87 6.86
C GLN A 61 1.72 2.13 6.09
N ALA A 62 1.99 3.37 5.68
CA ALA A 62 3.23 3.72 5.03
C ALA A 62 4.44 3.45 5.93
N LEU A 63 4.38 3.86 7.21
CA LEU A 63 5.42 3.57 8.19
C LEU A 63 5.63 2.05 8.37
N ALA A 64 4.54 1.29 8.49
CA ALA A 64 4.62 -0.16 8.63
C ALA A 64 5.23 -0.84 7.38
N GLN A 65 4.77 -0.47 6.18
CA GLN A 65 5.25 -1.02 4.91
C GLN A 65 6.73 -0.71 4.69
N VAL A 66 7.17 0.52 4.95
CA VAL A 66 8.58 0.91 4.85
C VAL A 66 9.44 0.18 5.89
N SER A 67 8.94 0.03 7.12
CA SER A 67 9.65 -0.71 8.19
C SER A 67 9.83 -2.19 7.84
N ILE A 68 8.77 -2.84 7.34
CA ILE A 68 8.83 -4.24 6.88
C ILE A 68 9.73 -4.35 5.64
N GLY A 69 9.61 -3.44 4.69
CA GLY A 69 10.46 -3.37 3.51
C GLY A 69 11.95 -3.25 3.87
N TRP A 70 12.27 -2.42 4.86
CA TRP A 70 13.63 -2.27 5.37
C TRP A 70 14.13 -3.56 6.03
N TYR A 71 13.26 -4.23 6.80
CA TYR A 71 13.58 -5.53 7.40
C TYR A 71 13.86 -6.60 6.33
N LEU A 72 13.03 -6.67 5.28
CA LEU A 72 13.23 -7.56 4.12
C LEU A 72 14.57 -7.31 3.41
N LEU A 73 14.99 -6.05 3.33
CA LEU A 73 16.27 -5.68 2.72
C LEU A 73 17.47 -6.21 3.53
N LYS A 74 17.37 -6.20 4.87
CA LYS A 74 18.48 -6.54 5.78
C LYS A 74 18.55 -8.03 6.12
N LYS A 75 17.45 -8.77 6.06
CA LYS A 75 17.39 -10.17 6.52
C LYS A 75 17.19 -11.16 5.36
N PRO A 76 17.78 -12.36 5.44
CA PRO A 76 17.41 -13.48 4.58
C PRO A 76 16.05 -14.00 5.05
N LEU A 77 15.03 -13.91 4.19
CA LEU A 77 13.68 -14.34 4.51
C LEU A 77 13.18 -15.28 3.41
N PRO A 78 12.33 -16.26 3.76
CA PRO A 78 11.76 -17.16 2.77
C PRO A 78 10.94 -16.41 1.72
N ASN A 79 10.98 -16.88 0.48
CA ASN A 79 10.25 -16.26 -0.63
C ASN A 79 8.74 -16.16 -0.38
N TYR A 80 8.14 -17.09 0.35
CA TYR A 80 6.71 -16.99 0.71
C TYR A 80 6.40 -15.79 1.62
N VAL A 81 7.33 -15.39 2.51
CA VAL A 81 7.17 -14.22 3.38
C VAL A 81 7.23 -12.94 2.55
N VAL A 82 8.20 -12.87 1.63
CA VAL A 82 8.33 -11.75 0.67
C VAL A 82 7.08 -11.64 -0.21
N GLY A 83 6.60 -12.76 -0.75
CA GLY A 83 5.38 -12.82 -1.54
C GLY A 83 4.15 -12.40 -0.75
N GLY A 84 3.99 -12.88 0.49
CA GLY A 84 2.89 -12.49 1.36
C GLY A 84 2.88 -10.99 1.67
N PHE A 85 4.05 -10.41 1.91
CA PHE A 85 4.19 -8.96 2.06
C PHE A 85 3.77 -8.19 0.80
N LEU A 86 4.18 -8.64 -0.39
CA LEU A 86 3.80 -8.00 -1.64
C LEU A 86 2.29 -8.08 -1.90
N VAL A 87 1.66 -9.22 -1.63
CA VAL A 87 0.20 -9.39 -1.73
C VAL A 87 -0.50 -8.43 -0.78
N MET A 88 -0.10 -8.40 0.49
CA MET A 88 -0.66 -7.46 1.48
C MET A 88 -0.50 -6.00 1.03
N LEU A 89 0.68 -5.63 0.53
CA LEU A 89 0.96 -4.28 0.06
C LEU A 89 0.02 -3.89 -1.09
N LEU A 90 -0.12 -4.74 -2.12
CA LEU A 90 -1.00 -4.48 -3.26
C LEU A 90 -2.48 -4.46 -2.86
N SER A 91 -2.91 -5.39 -2.00
CA SER A 91 -4.28 -5.41 -1.48
C SER A 91 -4.63 -4.12 -0.76
N PHE A 92 -3.71 -3.57 0.04
CA PHE A 92 -3.93 -2.29 0.71
C PHE A 92 -4.07 -1.13 -0.29
N GLN A 93 -3.21 -1.05 -1.31
CA GLN A 93 -3.32 0.02 -2.32
C GLN A 93 -4.67 -0.03 -3.04
N LEU A 94 -5.12 -1.23 -3.39
CA LEU A 94 -6.38 -1.45 -4.09
C LEU A 94 -7.58 -1.08 -3.22
N THR A 95 -7.65 -1.58 -1.99
CA THR A 95 -8.79 -1.29 -1.09
C THR A 95 -8.84 0.17 -0.72
N TYR A 96 -7.71 0.79 -0.39
CA TYR A 96 -7.65 2.22 -0.09
C TYR A 96 -8.10 3.07 -1.27
N GLY A 97 -7.56 2.79 -2.46
CA GLY A 97 -7.91 3.53 -3.68
C GLY A 97 -9.40 3.44 -4.01
N ILE A 98 -9.98 2.23 -3.98
CA ILE A 98 -11.42 2.03 -4.19
C ILE A 98 -12.24 2.82 -3.16
N THR A 99 -11.89 2.74 -1.87
CA THR A 99 -12.65 3.42 -0.83
C THR A 99 -12.63 4.94 -0.99
N VAL A 100 -11.46 5.53 -1.26
CA VAL A 100 -11.36 6.99 -1.46
C VAL A 100 -12.16 7.42 -2.69
N VAL A 101 -12.05 6.71 -3.81
CA VAL A 101 -12.81 7.03 -5.02
C VAL A 101 -14.32 6.93 -4.77
N LEU A 102 -14.79 5.87 -4.11
CA LEU A 102 -16.22 5.72 -3.80
C LEU A 102 -16.74 6.84 -2.91
N LEU A 103 -16.00 7.22 -1.87
CA LEU A 103 -16.38 8.32 -0.98
C LEU A 103 -16.46 9.66 -1.74
N SER A 104 -15.49 9.92 -2.63
CA SER A 104 -15.49 11.14 -3.44
C SER A 104 -16.65 11.19 -4.44
N VAL A 105 -17.05 10.06 -5.02
CA VAL A 105 -18.16 10.01 -6.00
C VAL A 105 -19.53 10.07 -5.32
N MET A 106 -19.70 9.41 -4.17
CA MET A 106 -20.99 9.42 -3.43
C MET A 106 -21.38 10.82 -2.96
N GLU A 107 -20.41 11.70 -2.69
CA GLU A 107 -20.66 13.08 -2.29
C GLU A 107 -21.14 13.97 -3.44
N GLN A 108 -20.76 13.65 -4.69
CA GLN A 108 -21.16 14.41 -5.87
C GLN A 108 -22.55 14.01 -6.40
N ALA A 109 -23.15 12.96 -5.86
CA ALA A 109 -24.49 12.54 -6.24
C ALA A 109 -25.52 13.56 -5.70
N PRO A 110 -26.37 14.16 -6.54
CA PRO A 110 -27.39 15.08 -6.05
C PRO A 110 -28.33 14.32 -5.12
N VAL A 111 -28.61 14.92 -3.96
CA VAL A 111 -29.74 14.53 -3.12
C VAL A 111 -30.99 14.74 -3.97
N GLN A 112 -31.52 13.66 -4.56
CA GLN A 112 -32.80 13.75 -5.23
C GLN A 112 -33.87 14.04 -4.16
N PRO A 113 -34.73 15.04 -4.37
CA PRO A 113 -35.77 15.45 -3.42
C PRO A 113 -36.85 14.37 -3.22
#